data_AF-A0A0B1S4J5-F1
#
_entry.id   AF-A0A0B1S4J5-F1
#
_cell.length_a   1.000
_cell.length_b   1.000
_cell.length_c   1.000
_cell.angle_alpha   90.00
_cell.angle_beta   90.00
_cell.angle_gamma   90.00
#
_symmetry.space_group_name_H-M   'P 1'
#
loop_
_entity.id
_entity.type
_entity.pdbx_description
1 polymer ?
#
loop_
_entity_poly.entity_id
_entity_poly.type
_entity_poly.pdbx_seq_one_letter_code
_entity_poly.pdbx_strand_id
1 'polypeptide(L)' 'MLRLHIVHGFGKKETDLIYDLWGEVICEESKAVVGERKVEVILKQKDLAGWPRLRYDPALDGKDRGNEEEVKA' A
#
# COMPACT_ATOMS: atom_id res chain seq x y z
N MET A 1 -2.30 -3.60 6.72
CA MET A 1 -1.49 -2.44 7.16
C MET A 1 -0.02 -2.78 7.03
N LEU A 2 0.76 -1.96 6.33
CA LEU A 2 2.22 -2.06 6.21
C LEU A 2 2.87 -1.02 7.11
N ARG A 3 3.78 -1.44 7.99
CA ARG A 3 4.60 -0.57 8.84
C ARG A 3 6.06 -0.75 8.48
N LEU A 4 6.73 0.36 8.19
CA LEU A 4 8.15 0.41 7.86
C LEU A 4 8.83 1.28 8.90
N HIS A 5 9.84 0.71 9.57
CA HIS A 5 10.69 1.43 10.50
C HIS A 5 12.12 1.35 9.96
N ILE A 6 12.65 2.49 9.51
CA ILE A 6 13.97 2.57 8.86
C ILE A 6 14.92 3.32 9.79
N VAL A 7 15.94 2.62 10.27
CA VAL A 7 17.03 3.18 11.08
C VAL A 7 18.22 3.45 10.17
N HIS A 8 18.63 4.71 10.07
CA HIS A 8 19.75 5.10 9.22
C HIS A 8 21.08 4.87 9.95
N GLY A 9 22.05 4.21 9.29
CA GLY A 9 23.31 3.80 9.93
C GLY A 9 24.24 4.95 10.38
N PHE A 10 24.06 6.16 9.85
CA PHE A 10 24.97 7.30 10.09
C PHE A 10 24.39 8.45 10.93
N GLY A 11 23.24 8.27 11.58
CA GLY A 11 22.71 9.29 12.49
C GLY A 11 21.40 8.86 13.13
N LYS A 12 21.05 9.47 14.26
CA LYS A 12 19.83 9.27 15.07
C LYS A 12 18.51 9.53 14.34
N LYS A 13 18.50 9.51 13.01
CA LYS A 13 17.34 9.74 12.18
C LYS A 13 16.67 8.39 11.94
N GLU A 14 15.48 8.27 12.49
CA GLU A 14 14.56 7.18 12.24
C GLU A 14 13.46 7.70 11.32
N THR A 15 13.02 6.84 10.40
CA THR A 15 11.88 7.13 9.53
C THR A 15 10.83 6.05 9.74
N ASP A 16 9.70 6.44 10.33
CA ASP A 16 8.52 5.60 10.47
C ASP A 16 7.51 5.92 9.38
N LEU A 17 7.11 4.90 8.62
CA LEU A 17 6.07 5.00 7.61
C LEU A 17 4.99 3.96 7.87
N ILE A 18 3.73 4.42 7.87
CA ILE A 18 2.56 3.57 8.04
C ILE A 18 1.68 3.75 6.80
N TYR A 19 1.33 2.64 6.18
CA TYR A 19 0.51 2.57 4.98
C TYR A 19 -0.66 1.60 5.21
N ASP A 20 -1.87 2.09 5.07
CA ASP A 20 -3.05 1.25 4.89
C ASP A 20 -3.15 0.85 3.42
N LEU A 21 -2.62 -0.34 3.14
CA LEU A 21 -2.52 -0.87 1.78
C LEU A 21 -3.91 -0.98 1.14
N TRP A 22 -3.96 -0.79 -0.18
CA TRP A 22 -5.18 -0.95 -0.97
C TRP A 22 -5.82 -2.32 -0.82
N GLY A 23 -4.99 -3.36 -0.77
CA GLY A 23 -5.43 -4.74 -0.65
C GLY A 23 -4.46 -5.61 0.13
N GLU A 24 -4.70 -6.91 0.07
CA GLU A 24 -3.91 -7.91 0.75
C GLU A 24 -2.61 -8.26 0.00
N VAL A 25 -1.56 -8.53 0.78
CA VAL A 25 -0.25 -8.95 0.27
C VAL A 25 0.18 -10.26 0.94
N ILE A 26 0.95 -11.06 0.22
CA ILE A 26 1.55 -12.30 0.72
C ILE A 26 2.91 -11.95 1.32
N CYS A 27 3.01 -11.91 2.65
CA CYS A 27 4.22 -11.51 3.36
C CYS A 27 5.41 -12.43 3.03
N GLU A 28 5.19 -13.73 2.88
CA GLU A 28 6.24 -14.74 2.62
C GLU A 28 6.92 -14.56 1.26
N GLU A 29 6.20 -14.04 0.27
CA GLU A 29 6.71 -13.76 -1.08
C GLU A 29 7.15 -12.30 -1.25
N SER A 30 6.93 -11.47 -0.23
CA SER A 30 7.34 -10.07 -0.21
C SER A 30 8.78 -9.94 0.29
N LYS A 31 9.49 -8.90 -0.15
CA LYS A 31 10.89 -8.70 0.24
C LYS A 31 11.25 -7.22 0.36
N ALA A 32 12.24 -6.95 1.19
CA ALA A 32 12.89 -5.65 1.30
C ALA A 32 14.33 -5.75 0.81
N VAL A 33 14.76 -4.79 0.01
CA VAL A 33 16.14 -4.67 -0.49
C VAL A 33 16.69 -3.33 -0.03
N VAL A 34 17.73 -3.38 0.78
CA VAL A 34 18.42 -2.18 1.28
C VAL A 34 19.60 -1.91 0.36
N GLY A 35 19.50 -0.86 -0.46
CA GLY A 35 20.61 -0.32 -1.23
C GLY A 35 21.32 0.81 -0.49
N GLU A 36 22.44 1.27 -1.04
CA GLU A 36 23.24 2.36 -0.44
C GLU A 36 22.44 3.67 -0.29
N ARG A 37 21.58 3.98 -1.28
CA ARG A 37 20.84 5.26 -1.35
C ARG A 37 19.33 5.14 -1.18
N LYS A 38 18.79 3.93 -1.22
CA LYS A 38 17.33 3.70 -1.15
C LYS A 38 17.01 2.36 -0.49
N VAL A 39 15.84 2.29 0.11
CA VAL A 39 15.21 1.03 0.54
C VAL A 39 14.07 0.73 -0.42
N GLU A 40 14.10 -0.45 -1.02
CA GLU A 40 13.05 -0.93 -1.92
C GLU A 40 12.22 -1.99 -1.19
N VAL A 41 10.91 -1.83 -1.21
CA VAL A 41 9.97 -2.76 -0.60
C VAL A 41 9.09 -3.32 -1.71
N ILE A 42 9.22 -4.61 -1.97
CA ILE A 42 8.53 -5.33 -3.04
C ILE A 42 7.47 -6.20 -2.39
N LEU A 43 6.20 -5.92 -2.68
CA LEU A 43 5.05 -6.60 -2.08
C LEU A 43 4.39 -7.51 -3.11
N LYS A 44 4.23 -8.79 -2.77
CA LYS A 44 3.44 -9.71 -3.58
C LYS A 44 1.95 -9.48 -3.30
N GLN A 45 1.19 -9.04 -4.28
CA GLN A 45 -0.27 -8.93 -4.15
C GLN A 45 -0.89 -10.34 -4.09
N LYS A 46 -1.84 -10.54 -3.16
CA LYS A 46 -2.54 -11.82 -2.99
C LYS A 46 -3.49 -12.08 -4.15
N ASP A 47 -4.25 -11.07 -4.53
CA ASP A 47 -5.15 -11.08 -5.67
C ASP A 47 -4.54 -10.29 -6.83
N LEU A 48 -4.84 -10.69 -8.07
CA LEU A 48 -4.48 -9.95 -9.29
C LEU A 48 -5.30 -8.67 -9.50
N ALA A 49 -6.09 -8.25 -8.51
CA ALA A 49 -6.85 -7.01 -8.56
C ALA A 49 -5.88 -5.84 -8.76
N GLY A 50 -6.05 -5.08 -9.84
CA GLY A 50 -5.19 -3.94 -10.13
C GLY A 50 -5.32 -2.87 -9.04
N TRP A 51 -4.24 -2.60 -8.31
CA TRP A 51 -4.22 -1.51 -7.34
C TRP A 51 -4.03 -0.19 -8.10
N PRO A 52 -4.99 0.75 -8.06
CA PRO A 52 -4.79 2.06 -8.68
C PRO A 52 -3.72 2.87 -7.94
N ARG A 53 -3.45 2.55 -6.67
CA ARG A 53 -2.41 3.16 -5.83
C ARG A 53 -2.05 2.27 -4.64
N LEU A 54 -0.98 2.62 -3.91
CA LEU A 54 -0.50 1.85 -2.77
C LEU A 54 -1.47 1.86 -1.58
N ARG A 55 -2.11 3.01 -1.30
CA ARG A 55 -3.00 3.19 -0.13
C ARG A 55 -4.47 3.19 -0.53
N TYR A 56 -5.30 2.52 0.25
CA TYR A 56 -6.74 2.72 0.19
C TYR A 56 -7.08 4.12 0.73
N ASP A 57 -7.95 4.88 0.06
CA ASP A 57 -8.48 6.13 0.60
C ASP A 57 -10.02 6.08 0.58
N PRO A 58 -10.67 5.92 1.75
CA PRO A 58 -12.11 5.84 1.82
C PRO A 58 -12.84 7.05 1.19
N ALA A 59 -12.23 8.24 1.22
CA ALA A 59 -12.86 9.46 0.69
C ALA A 59 -12.89 9.48 -0.84
N LEU A 60 -11.90 8.85 -1.47
CA LEU A 60 -11.76 8.77 -2.92
C LEU A 60 -12.38 7.50 -3.51
N ASP A 61 -12.32 6.38 -2.78
CA ASP A 61 -12.73 5.05 -3.28
C ASP A 61 -14.10 4.60 -2.77
N GLY A 62 -14.67 5.29 -1.79
CA GLY A 62 -15.99 4.99 -1.23
C GLY A 62 -17.16 5.47 -2.10
N LYS A 63 -16.90 6.29 -3.13
CA LYS A 63 -17.91 6.81 -4.06
C LYS A 63 -17.99 5.97 -5.33
N ASP A 64 -18.54 4.75 -5.25
CA ASP A 64 -19.07 4.06 -6.43
C ASP A 64 -19.98 2.86 -6.06
N ARG A 65 -20.96 3.09 -5.18
CA ARG A 65 -22.06 2.14 -4.93
C ARG A 65 -23.41 2.82 -4.78
N GLY A 66 -23.69 3.84 -5.59
CA GLY A 66 -24.88 4.67 -5.40
C GLY A 66 -25.58 5.18 -6.65
N ASN A 67 -25.30 4.67 -7.86
CA ASN A 67 -25.92 5.23 -9.08
C ASN A 67 -26.24 4.19 -10.17
N GLU A 68 -26.68 2.99 -9.81
CA GLU A 68 -27.18 1.99 -10.78
C GLU A 68 -28.69 1.67 -10.65
N GLU A 69 -29.44 2.37 -9.78
CA GLU A 69 -30.90 2.20 -9.68
C GLU A 69 -31.66 3.47 -10.14
N GLU A 70 -31.46 3.94 -11.37
CA GLU A 70 -32.44 4.87 -11.97
C GLU A 70 -32.39 4.96 -13.50
N VAL A 71 -32.47 3.83 -14.21
CA VAL A 71 -32.99 3.86 -15.60
C VAL A 71 -33.85 2.62 -15.88
N LYS A 72 -35.09 2.64 -15.40
CA LYS A 72 -36.22 1.98 -16.07
C LYS A 72 -37.39 2.94 -16.10
N ALA A 73 -37.58 3.60 -17.23
CA ALA A 73 -38.83 4.22 -17.65
C ALA A 73 -39.38 3.42 -18.83
#